data_AF-A0A6M1ZFI1-F1
#
_entry.id   AF-A0A6M1ZFI1-F1
#
_cell.length_a   1.000
_cell.length_b   1.000
_cell.length_c   1.000
_cell.angle_alpha   90.00
_cell.angle_beta   90.00
_cell.angle_gamma   90.00
#
_symmetry.space_group_name_H-M   'P 1'
#
loop_
_entity.id
_entity.type
_entity.pdbx_description
1 polymer ?
#
loop_
_entity_poly.entity_id
_entity_poly.type
_entity_poly.pdbx_seq_one_letter_code
_entity_poly.pdbx_strand_id
1 'polypeptide(L)'
;MEQKVIPFSEHKLKPEEIDHHALYVMEKLRQAGFTAYLVGGGVRDLLLGHKPKDFDISTSALPEDVKKIFRNSILIGRRFRLAHIRFGKKIIEVATFRAGDTETEELIVKDNEWGYPEEDALRRDFTINGLFYDSENETIIDYVNGFEDIQKKVLRSIGGAFVRFKQDPVRMIRLLKFQARFGLEIDPESHVALLECRADIVKSAPARVLEELLRMLESGASRTFIRLLSDHGLMYYLVPMLSDFLEKEDGNDVLNFLQEVDMVVQDPTYPTPERPILLSCLFYPLLSERIHHRYLQREQTPHLGQVQMEARNLIDELFQGFFILPRRLRVSVEAILSNQYRLTPVRKHKNQRKRIPRDPDFGLSLKFLALRSCLEPGLQKILEDWQKAMEGKELPEHPKGPRRRRSRPRRKRADG
;
A
#
# COMPACT_ATOMS: atom_id res chain seq x y z
N MET A 1 -21.77 7.20 23.58
CA MET A 1 -22.00 5.75 23.36
C MET A 1 -21.53 5.05 24.62
N GLU A 2 -22.18 3.97 25.06
CA GLU A 2 -21.78 3.27 26.30
C GLU A 2 -20.73 2.20 25.99
N GLN A 3 -19.72 2.05 26.85
CA GLN A 3 -18.67 1.04 26.69
C GLN A 3 -19.27 -0.37 26.76
N LYS A 4 -19.02 -1.18 25.73
CA LYS A 4 -19.35 -2.61 25.71
C LYS A 4 -18.10 -3.45 25.93
N VAL A 5 -18.21 -4.47 26.75
CA VAL A 5 -17.16 -5.48 26.96
C VAL A 5 -17.69 -6.81 26.44
N ILE A 6 -17.09 -7.30 25.36
CA ILE A 6 -17.48 -8.53 24.69
C ILE A 6 -16.61 -9.67 25.25
N PRO A 7 -17.21 -10.71 25.86
CA PRO A 7 -16.47 -11.83 26.44
C PRO A 7 -15.99 -12.82 25.37
N PHE A 8 -14.99 -13.63 25.74
CA PHE A 8 -14.44 -14.69 24.89
C PHE A 8 -15.50 -15.62 24.27
N SER A 9 -16.58 -15.93 24.99
CA SER A 9 -17.68 -16.77 24.49
C SER A 9 -18.35 -16.23 23.22
N GLU A 10 -18.31 -14.92 23.03
CA GLU A 10 -18.90 -14.25 21.86
C GLU A 10 -17.87 -14.03 20.75
N HIS A 11 -16.72 -13.43 21.08
CA HIS A 11 -15.73 -13.06 20.06
C HIS A 11 -14.81 -14.20 19.62
N LYS A 12 -14.62 -15.23 20.45
CA LYS A 12 -13.89 -16.48 20.14
C LYS A 12 -12.44 -16.32 19.67
N LEU A 13 -11.83 -15.16 19.92
CA LEU A 13 -10.45 -14.85 19.54
C LEU A 13 -9.52 -15.50 20.55
N LYS A 14 -8.65 -16.39 20.09
CA LYS A 14 -7.76 -17.13 20.99
C LYS A 14 -6.40 -16.41 21.12
N PRO A 15 -5.81 -16.35 22.33
CA PRO A 15 -4.50 -15.72 22.52
C PRO A 15 -3.39 -16.27 21.62
N GLU A 16 -3.45 -17.55 21.21
CA GLU A 16 -2.43 -18.16 20.34
C GLU A 16 -2.44 -17.62 18.91
N GLU A 17 -3.53 -16.96 18.48
CA GLU A 17 -3.63 -16.30 17.19
C GLU A 17 -2.95 -14.92 17.19
N ILE A 18 -2.66 -14.39 18.37
CA ILE A 18 -1.95 -13.12 18.58
C ILE A 18 -0.45 -13.37 18.62
N ASP A 19 0.32 -12.46 18.04
CA ASP A 19 1.77 -12.55 18.13
C ASP A 19 2.28 -12.52 19.57
N HIS A 20 3.11 -13.50 19.91
CA HIS A 20 3.71 -13.63 21.24
C HIS A 20 4.53 -12.40 21.68
N HIS A 21 5.17 -11.65 20.78
CA HIS A 21 5.86 -10.40 21.16
C HIS A 21 4.87 -9.28 21.46
N ALA A 22 3.72 -9.22 20.77
CA ALA A 22 2.67 -8.27 21.09
C ALA A 22 2.08 -8.55 22.49
N LEU A 23 1.78 -9.81 22.79
CA LEU A 23 1.35 -10.24 24.14
C LEU A 23 2.39 -9.88 25.21
N TYR A 24 3.68 -10.16 24.95
CA TYR A 24 4.77 -9.80 25.85
C TYR A 24 4.86 -8.30 26.12
N VAL A 25 4.69 -7.46 25.09
CA VAL A 25 4.74 -6.00 25.23
C VAL A 25 3.56 -5.50 26.06
N MET A 26 2.34 -5.98 25.81
CA MET A 26 1.16 -5.60 26.60
C MET A 26 1.33 -6.00 28.07
N GLU A 27 1.77 -7.23 28.32
CA GLU A 27 2.06 -7.73 29.67
C GLU A 27 3.08 -6.85 30.40
N LYS A 28 4.17 -6.47 29.74
CA LYS A 28 5.22 -5.64 30.34
C LYS A 28 4.75 -4.22 30.65
N LEU A 29 3.92 -3.64 29.80
CA LEU A 29 3.30 -2.34 30.07
C LEU A 29 2.36 -2.42 31.27
N ARG A 30 1.57 -3.49 31.36
CA ARG A 30 0.64 -3.74 32.48
C ARG A 30 1.37 -3.92 33.80
N GLN A 31 2.43 -4.72 33.83
CA GLN A 31 3.30 -4.89 35.02
C GLN A 31 3.94 -3.57 35.48
N ALA A 32 4.12 -2.61 34.58
CA ALA A 32 4.62 -1.27 34.89
C ALA A 32 3.52 -0.28 35.31
N GLY A 33 2.26 -0.73 35.44
CA GLY A 33 1.12 0.07 35.89
C GLY A 33 0.39 0.83 34.78
N PHE A 34 0.65 0.51 33.50
CA PHE A 34 -0.01 1.14 32.37
C PHE A 34 -1.07 0.23 31.74
N THR A 35 -2.14 0.83 31.23
CA THR A 35 -3.10 0.13 30.38
C THR A 35 -2.47 -0.12 29.02
N ALA A 36 -2.63 -1.31 28.44
CA ALA A 36 -2.16 -1.64 27.11
C ALA A 36 -3.12 -2.59 26.41
N TYR A 37 -3.54 -2.23 25.21
CA TYR A 37 -4.48 -3.00 24.41
C TYR A 37 -3.93 -3.24 23.01
N LEU A 38 -4.24 -4.39 22.44
CA LEU A 38 -4.07 -4.62 21.02
C LEU A 38 -5.19 -3.87 20.28
N VAL A 39 -4.88 -3.22 19.16
CA VAL A 39 -5.83 -2.32 18.48
C VAL A 39 -5.87 -2.48 16.96
N GLY A 40 -6.89 -1.87 16.36
CA GLY A 40 -6.90 -1.54 14.94
C GLY A 40 -6.92 -2.76 14.02
N GLY A 41 -5.97 -2.81 13.09
CA GLY A 41 -5.96 -3.82 12.04
C GLY A 41 -5.78 -5.25 12.54
N GLY A 42 -5.05 -5.44 13.64
CA GLY A 42 -4.82 -6.76 14.22
C GLY A 42 -6.11 -7.37 14.77
N VAL A 43 -6.85 -6.62 15.57
CA VAL A 43 -8.11 -7.06 16.17
C VAL A 43 -9.17 -7.31 15.09
N ARG A 44 -9.36 -6.36 14.18
CA ARG A 44 -10.30 -6.49 13.05
C ARG A 44 -10.01 -7.72 12.20
N ASP A 45 -8.77 -7.88 11.76
CA ASP A 45 -8.40 -8.98 10.85
C ASP A 45 -8.69 -10.32 11.52
N LEU A 46 -8.34 -10.49 12.80
CA LEU A 46 -8.63 -11.71 13.57
C LEU A 46 -10.14 -11.99 13.67
N LEU A 47 -10.95 -10.98 13.98
CA LEU A 47 -12.40 -11.13 14.10
C LEU A 47 -13.09 -11.46 12.77
N LEU A 48 -12.51 -11.00 11.66
CA LEU A 48 -12.95 -11.36 10.31
C LEU A 48 -12.39 -12.70 9.82
N GLY A 49 -11.60 -13.40 10.65
CA GLY A 49 -10.98 -14.69 10.30
C GLY A 49 -9.76 -14.59 9.39
N HIS A 50 -9.14 -13.42 9.29
CA HIS A 50 -7.91 -13.17 8.55
C HIS A 50 -6.69 -13.12 9.45
N LYS A 51 -5.52 -13.51 8.92
CA LYS A 51 -4.25 -13.39 9.64
C LYS A 51 -3.71 -11.96 9.54
N PRO A 52 -3.46 -11.27 10.67
CA PRO A 52 -2.84 -9.95 10.66
C PRO A 52 -1.41 -9.99 10.09
N LYS A 53 -1.03 -8.94 9.35
CA LYS A 53 0.37 -8.74 8.91
C LYS A 53 1.22 -8.17 10.05
N ASP A 54 0.64 -7.21 10.77
CA ASP A 54 1.28 -6.46 11.85
C ASP A 54 0.34 -6.38 13.06
N PHE A 55 0.90 -6.16 14.25
CA PHE A 55 0.16 -6.00 15.50
C PHE A 55 0.54 -4.67 16.13
N ASP A 56 -0.47 -3.83 16.34
CA ASP A 56 -0.31 -2.49 16.91
C ASP A 56 -0.89 -2.47 18.33
N ILE A 57 -0.21 -1.79 19.25
CA ILE A 57 -0.61 -1.67 20.65
C ILE A 57 -0.87 -0.19 20.95
N SER A 58 -1.98 0.09 21.64
CA SER A 58 -2.24 1.39 22.25
C SER A 58 -2.12 1.30 23.77
N THR A 59 -1.53 2.32 24.40
CA THR A 59 -1.25 2.32 25.84
C THR A 59 -1.45 3.68 26.50
N SER A 60 -1.69 3.70 27.81
CA SER A 60 -1.68 4.93 28.60
C SER A 60 -0.25 5.43 28.92
N ALA A 61 0.78 4.61 28.68
CA ALA A 61 2.17 5.03 28.85
C ALA A 61 2.55 6.12 27.83
N LEU A 62 3.19 7.19 28.31
CA LEU A 62 3.76 8.20 27.42
C LEU A 62 4.95 7.63 26.63
N PRO A 63 5.31 8.20 25.46
CA PRO A 63 6.40 7.66 24.63
C PRO A 63 7.73 7.53 25.38
N GLU A 64 8.03 8.46 26.29
CA GLU A 64 9.25 8.41 27.11
C GLU A 64 9.19 7.29 28.16
N ASP A 65 8.01 6.95 28.68
CA ASP A 65 7.85 5.83 29.63
C ASP A 65 7.95 4.49 28.90
N VAL A 66 7.36 4.37 27.70
CA VAL A 66 7.58 3.22 26.81
C VAL A 66 9.08 3.05 26.53
N LYS A 67 9.82 4.15 26.30
CA LYS A 67 11.27 4.11 26.07
C LYS A 67 12.07 3.68 27.31
N LYS A 68 11.62 4.04 28.52
CA LYS A 68 12.24 3.57 29.78
C LYS A 68 12.03 2.07 29.99
N ILE A 69 10.82 1.57 29.74
CA ILE A 69 10.46 0.14 29.89
C ILE A 69 11.19 -0.69 28.83
N PHE A 70 11.14 -0.26 27.57
CA PHE A 70 11.75 -0.96 26.44
C PHE A 70 12.96 -0.18 25.92
N ARG A 71 14.14 -0.42 26.49
CA ARG A 71 15.37 0.29 26.11
C ARG A 71 15.75 0.11 24.62
N ASN A 72 15.37 -1.03 24.04
CA ASN A 72 15.54 -1.37 22.61
C ASN A 72 14.50 -0.71 21.68
N SER A 73 13.53 0.04 22.21
CA SER A 73 12.56 0.77 21.39
C SER A 73 13.20 1.97 20.69
N ILE A 74 12.62 2.42 19.59
CA ILE A 74 13.00 3.66 18.91
C ILE A 74 11.75 4.52 18.79
N LEU A 75 11.83 5.76 19.26
CA LEU A 75 10.76 6.73 19.07
C LEU A 75 10.81 7.24 17.63
N ILE A 76 9.72 7.05 16.90
CA ILE A 76 9.54 7.45 15.51
C ILE A 76 8.46 8.53 15.45
N GLY A 77 8.63 9.45 14.51
CA GLY A 77 7.69 10.53 14.26
C GLY A 77 7.99 11.77 15.09
N ARG A 78 7.95 12.93 14.43
CA ARG A 78 8.04 14.24 15.11
C ARG A 78 6.68 14.72 15.61
N ARG A 79 5.61 14.36 14.90
CA ARG A 79 4.23 14.81 15.14
C ARG A 79 3.35 13.76 15.81
N PHE A 80 3.55 12.49 15.51
CA PHE A 80 2.90 11.35 16.14
C PHE A 80 4.02 10.51 16.73
N ARG A 81 4.27 10.63 18.03
CA ARG A 81 5.37 9.89 18.66
C ARG A 81 4.92 8.45 18.90
N LEU A 82 5.35 7.56 18.02
CA LEU A 82 5.16 6.10 18.11
C LEU A 82 6.46 5.47 18.62
N ALA A 83 6.36 4.43 19.44
CA ALA A 83 7.52 3.66 19.85
C ALA A 83 7.58 2.35 19.05
N HIS A 84 8.67 2.14 18.32
CA HIS A 84 8.93 0.91 17.59
C HIS A 84 9.81 -0.01 18.44
N ILE A 85 9.23 -1.07 19.01
CA ILE A 85 9.96 -2.05 19.80
C ILE A 85 10.47 -3.15 18.87
N ARG A 86 11.79 -3.40 18.87
CA ARG A 86 12.43 -4.32 17.94
C ARG A 86 12.68 -5.70 18.54
N PHE A 87 12.22 -6.73 17.82
CA PHE A 87 12.48 -8.14 18.08
C PHE A 87 13.14 -8.76 16.84
N GLY A 88 14.47 -8.65 16.75
CA GLY A 88 15.22 -9.07 15.56
C GLY A 88 14.81 -8.27 14.32
N LYS A 89 14.19 -8.93 13.33
CA LYS A 89 13.62 -8.28 12.13
C LYS A 89 12.19 -7.77 12.33
N LYS A 90 11.50 -8.24 13.38
CA LYS A 90 10.11 -7.87 13.68
C LYS A 90 10.05 -6.58 14.50
N ILE A 91 9.01 -5.80 14.27
CA ILE A 91 8.74 -4.56 14.98
C ILE A 91 7.32 -4.65 15.53
N ILE A 92 7.14 -4.26 16.79
CA ILE A 92 5.83 -4.01 17.40
C ILE A 92 5.70 -2.50 17.56
N GLU A 93 4.62 -1.93 17.01
CA GLU A 93 4.32 -0.51 17.12
C GLU A 93 3.48 -0.25 18.37
N VAL A 94 3.92 0.70 19.19
CA VAL A 94 3.24 1.10 20.41
C VAL A 94 2.93 2.59 20.35
N ALA A 95 1.65 2.93 20.44
CA ALA A 95 1.14 4.30 20.44
C ALA A 95 0.53 4.64 21.79
N THR A 96 0.73 5.87 22.26
CA THR A 96 -0.02 6.37 23.41
C THR A 96 -1.45 6.75 22.97
N PHE A 97 -2.46 6.49 23.80
CA PHE A 97 -3.85 6.90 23.55
C PHE A 97 -3.94 8.41 23.29
N ARG A 98 -4.75 8.80 22.30
CA ARG A 98 -4.87 10.19 21.87
C ARG A 98 -6.18 10.81 22.34
N ALA A 99 -6.13 12.06 22.78
CA ALA A 99 -7.29 12.92 23.07
C ALA A 99 -7.50 13.94 21.95
N GLY A 100 -8.56 14.74 22.03
CA GLY A 100 -8.75 15.94 21.20
C GLY A 100 -10.04 15.93 20.37
N ASP A 101 -10.40 17.13 19.90
CA ASP A 101 -11.69 17.39 19.27
C ASP A 101 -11.87 16.65 17.92
N THR A 102 -13.01 16.01 17.76
CA THR A 102 -13.38 15.26 16.54
C THR A 102 -14.44 15.95 15.70
N GLU A 103 -14.99 17.07 16.18
CA GLU A 103 -16.15 17.73 15.57
C GLU A 103 -15.79 18.84 14.57
N THR A 104 -14.51 19.17 14.42
CA THR A 104 -14.06 20.22 13.49
C THR A 104 -13.80 19.70 12.07
N GLU A 105 -14.21 20.47 11.06
CA GLU A 105 -13.92 20.20 9.64
C GLU A 105 -12.48 20.60 9.23
N GLU A 106 -11.72 21.23 10.12
CA GLU A 106 -10.35 21.68 9.85
C GLU A 106 -9.42 20.49 9.59
N LEU A 107 -8.56 20.60 8.57
CA LEU A 107 -7.56 19.58 8.28
C LEU A 107 -6.70 19.31 9.52
N ILE A 108 -6.44 18.04 9.82
CA ILE A 108 -5.66 17.66 11.01
C ILE A 108 -4.21 18.18 10.86
N VAL A 109 -3.86 19.23 11.63
CA VAL A 109 -2.53 19.86 11.56
C VAL A 109 -1.61 19.44 12.73
N LYS A 110 -2.14 19.11 13.92
CA LYS A 110 -1.36 18.71 15.12
C LYS A 110 -2.16 17.77 16.03
N ASP A 111 -1.48 16.79 16.65
CA ASP A 111 -2.10 15.71 17.44
C ASP A 111 -1.16 15.18 18.53
N ASN A 112 -0.90 16.00 19.55
CA ASN A 112 -0.06 15.60 20.69
C ASN A 112 -0.84 15.62 22.03
N GLU A 113 -2.16 15.53 21.96
CA GLU A 113 -3.00 15.41 23.14
C GLU A 113 -3.15 13.94 23.48
N TRP A 114 -2.82 13.59 24.72
CA TRP A 114 -2.89 12.22 25.22
C TRP A 114 -4.19 12.04 26.01
N GLY A 115 -4.85 10.92 25.81
CA GLY A 115 -6.21 10.70 26.27
C GLY A 115 -6.47 9.33 26.85
N TYR A 116 -7.76 9.03 26.99
CA TYR A 116 -8.27 7.73 27.42
C TYR A 116 -8.57 6.82 26.22
N PRO A 117 -8.73 5.50 26.44
CA PRO A 117 -9.04 4.56 25.36
C PRO A 117 -10.29 4.95 24.55
N GLU A 118 -11.33 5.45 25.20
CA GLU A 118 -12.56 5.93 24.56
C GLU A 118 -12.28 7.07 23.57
N GLU A 119 -11.49 8.07 23.98
CA GLU A 119 -11.13 9.20 23.12
C GLU A 119 -10.30 8.75 21.91
N ASP A 120 -9.36 7.81 22.09
CA ASP A 120 -8.60 7.26 20.96
C ASP A 120 -9.50 6.46 20.01
N ALA A 121 -10.51 5.76 20.54
CA ALA A 121 -11.51 5.04 19.76
C ALA A 121 -12.25 6.00 18.82
N LEU A 122 -12.80 7.08 19.37
CA LEU A 122 -13.57 8.10 18.65
C LEU A 122 -12.75 8.80 17.55
N ARG A 123 -11.43 8.84 17.72
CA ARG A 123 -10.51 9.44 16.76
C ARG A 123 -10.15 8.56 15.57
N ARG A 124 -10.52 7.28 15.58
CA ARG A 124 -10.24 6.35 14.47
C ARG A 124 -11.17 6.60 13.29
N ASP A 125 -10.87 5.95 12.18
CA ASP A 125 -11.55 6.17 10.91
C ASP A 125 -12.88 5.40 10.81
N PHE A 126 -12.87 4.12 11.18
CA PHE A 126 -14.02 3.21 11.06
C PHE A 126 -14.26 2.40 12.32
N THR A 127 -15.52 2.07 12.59
CA THR A 127 -15.97 1.37 13.82
C THR A 127 -15.21 0.08 14.04
N ILE A 128 -15.04 -0.71 12.97
CA ILE A 128 -14.28 -1.97 12.97
C ILE A 128 -12.80 -1.81 13.37
N ASN A 129 -12.23 -0.60 13.24
CA ASN A 129 -10.85 -0.29 13.65
C ASN A 129 -10.77 0.28 15.07
N GLY A 130 -11.92 0.63 15.67
CA GLY A 130 -12.07 1.17 17.01
C GLY A 130 -12.17 0.13 18.12
N LEU A 131 -11.92 -1.14 17.81
CA LEU A 131 -11.93 -2.25 18.76
C LEU A 131 -10.57 -2.39 19.45
N PHE A 132 -10.63 -2.67 20.76
CA PHE A 132 -9.47 -2.93 21.61
C PHE A 132 -9.57 -4.35 22.15
N TYR A 133 -8.48 -5.12 22.10
CA TYR A 133 -8.41 -6.42 22.75
C TYR A 133 -7.56 -6.33 24.02
N ASP A 134 -8.14 -6.75 25.13
CA ASP A 134 -7.50 -6.87 26.43
C ASP A 134 -7.04 -8.32 26.66
N SER A 135 -5.72 -8.52 26.70
CA SER A 135 -5.12 -9.83 26.90
C SER A 135 -5.19 -10.34 28.34
N GLU A 136 -5.48 -9.49 29.32
CA GLU A 136 -5.60 -9.92 30.73
C GLU A 136 -6.93 -10.63 30.97
N ASN A 137 -8.01 -10.01 30.51
CA ASN A 137 -9.36 -10.53 30.71
C ASN A 137 -9.87 -11.36 29.53
N GLU A 138 -9.10 -11.45 28.44
CA GLU A 138 -9.50 -12.06 27.17
C GLU A 138 -10.84 -11.50 26.68
N THR A 139 -10.93 -10.18 26.64
CA THR A 139 -12.15 -9.45 26.23
C THR A 139 -11.86 -8.44 25.14
N ILE A 140 -12.91 -8.09 24.40
CA ILE A 140 -12.89 -6.97 23.46
C ILE A 140 -13.64 -5.80 24.08
N ILE A 141 -13.01 -4.63 24.07
CA ILE A 141 -13.59 -3.38 24.52
C ILE A 141 -14.01 -2.59 23.27
N ASP A 142 -15.29 -2.22 23.23
CA ASP A 142 -15.92 -1.53 22.11
C ASP A 142 -16.65 -0.27 22.59
N TYR A 143 -16.20 0.89 22.12
CA TYR A 143 -16.80 2.20 22.41
C TYR A 143 -17.68 2.72 21.26
N VAL A 144 -17.65 2.06 20.09
CA VAL A 144 -18.15 2.60 18.82
C VAL A 144 -19.08 1.65 18.07
N ASN A 145 -19.51 0.55 18.71
CA ASN A 145 -20.30 -0.54 18.12
C ASN A 145 -19.60 -1.24 16.94
N GLY A 146 -18.27 -1.27 16.94
CA GLY A 146 -17.48 -1.94 15.92
C GLY A 146 -17.68 -3.45 15.86
N PHE A 147 -17.97 -4.11 16.99
CA PHE A 147 -18.14 -5.56 17.02
C PHE A 147 -19.43 -5.99 16.30
N GLU A 148 -20.51 -5.25 16.51
CA GLU A 148 -21.78 -5.46 15.82
C GLU A 148 -21.64 -5.21 14.31
N ASP A 149 -20.92 -4.15 13.92
CA ASP A 149 -20.63 -3.86 12.51
C ASP A 149 -19.78 -4.97 11.86
N ILE A 150 -18.80 -5.55 12.57
CA ILE A 150 -18.07 -6.74 12.09
C ILE A 150 -19.01 -7.92 11.87
N GLN A 151 -19.90 -8.21 12.83
CA GLN A 151 -20.86 -9.31 12.70
C GLN A 151 -21.80 -9.12 11.51
N LYS A 152 -22.25 -7.89 11.27
CA LYS A 152 -23.12 -7.50 10.15
C LYS A 152 -22.36 -7.29 8.83
N LYS A 153 -21.02 -7.35 8.85
CA LYS A 153 -20.13 -7.02 7.72
C LYS A 153 -20.35 -5.60 7.16
N VAL A 154 -20.60 -4.65 8.06
CA VAL A 154 -20.81 -3.24 7.72
C VAL A 154 -19.54 -2.44 7.98
N LEU A 155 -19.21 -1.54 7.06
CA LEU A 155 -18.12 -0.59 7.17
C LEU A 155 -18.71 0.80 7.44
N ARG A 156 -18.52 1.28 8.67
CA ARG A 156 -19.08 2.55 9.16
C ARG A 156 -18.01 3.51 9.64
N SER A 157 -18.12 4.79 9.31
CA SER A 157 -17.24 5.82 9.84
C SER A 157 -17.54 6.11 11.32
N ILE A 158 -16.49 6.38 12.12
CA ILE A 158 -16.66 6.86 13.49
C ILE A 158 -16.88 8.37 13.47
N GLY A 159 -18.02 8.80 14.00
CA GLY A 159 -18.53 10.17 13.86
C GLY A 159 -19.26 10.40 12.53
N GLY A 160 -19.66 11.64 12.25
CA GLY A 160 -20.37 11.98 11.02
C GLY A 160 -19.46 11.89 9.79
N ALA A 161 -19.79 11.01 8.84
CA ALA A 161 -18.92 10.68 7.69
C ALA A 161 -18.53 11.93 6.87
N PHE A 162 -19.45 12.87 6.68
CA PHE A 162 -19.20 14.14 5.99
C PHE A 162 -18.06 14.95 6.61
N VAL A 163 -18.13 15.18 7.93
CA VAL A 163 -17.11 15.92 8.68
C VAL A 163 -15.77 15.19 8.57
N ARG A 164 -15.78 13.87 8.75
CA ARG A 164 -14.57 13.04 8.77
C ARG A 164 -13.88 12.97 7.40
N PHE A 165 -14.62 12.94 6.30
CA PHE A 165 -14.06 12.95 4.96
C PHE A 165 -13.54 14.33 4.54
N LYS A 166 -14.18 15.42 4.96
CA LYS A 166 -13.62 16.76 4.76
C LYS A 166 -12.33 16.98 5.56
N GLN A 167 -12.31 16.49 6.80
CA GLN A 167 -11.17 16.61 7.71
C GLN A 167 -9.94 15.82 7.25
N ASP A 168 -10.12 14.59 6.77
CA ASP A 168 -9.04 13.77 6.17
C ASP A 168 -9.59 12.98 4.97
N PRO A 169 -9.54 13.55 3.76
CA PRO A 169 -10.12 12.91 2.57
C PRO A 169 -9.48 11.57 2.21
N VAL A 170 -8.29 11.26 2.72
CA VAL A 170 -7.65 9.93 2.60
C VAL A 170 -8.54 8.83 3.19
N ARG A 171 -9.43 9.14 4.14
CA ARG A 171 -10.41 8.19 4.69
C ARG A 171 -11.33 7.60 3.62
N MET A 172 -11.67 8.34 2.56
CA MET A 172 -12.47 7.80 1.44
C MET A 172 -11.74 6.67 0.71
N ILE A 173 -10.43 6.84 0.48
CA ILE A 173 -9.58 5.78 -0.12
C ILE A 173 -9.52 4.58 0.82
N ARG A 174 -9.40 4.81 2.13
CA ARG A 174 -9.38 3.75 3.14
C ARG A 174 -10.72 3.02 3.25
N LEU A 175 -11.84 3.71 3.05
CA LEU A 175 -13.17 3.12 3.00
C LEU A 175 -13.24 2.09 1.87
N LEU A 176 -12.94 2.51 0.64
CA LEU A 176 -12.94 1.62 -0.53
C LEU A 176 -11.88 0.52 -0.44
N LYS A 177 -10.74 0.81 0.22
CA LYS A 177 -9.71 -0.17 0.55
C LYS A 177 -10.27 -1.32 1.39
N PHE A 178 -10.97 -1.00 2.46
CA PHE A 178 -11.53 -2.00 3.37
C PHE A 178 -12.69 -2.75 2.73
N GLN A 179 -13.54 -2.07 1.96
CA GLN A 179 -14.56 -2.72 1.14
C GLN A 179 -13.93 -3.74 0.17
N ALA A 180 -12.90 -3.35 -0.59
CA ALA A 180 -12.23 -4.24 -1.54
C ALA A 180 -11.60 -5.46 -0.87
N ARG A 181 -10.90 -5.26 0.25
CA ARG A 181 -10.12 -6.31 0.91
C ARG A 181 -10.97 -7.29 1.71
N PHE A 182 -12.05 -6.82 2.33
CA PHE A 182 -12.85 -7.61 3.27
C PHE A 182 -14.27 -7.90 2.79
N GLY A 183 -14.70 -7.31 1.66
CA GLY A 183 -16.04 -7.50 1.11
C GLY A 183 -17.14 -6.96 2.03
N LEU A 184 -16.84 -5.90 2.79
CA LEU A 184 -17.81 -5.25 3.71
C LEU A 184 -18.73 -4.32 2.93
N GLU A 185 -19.98 -4.19 3.37
CA GLU A 185 -20.93 -3.23 2.82
C GLU A 185 -20.74 -1.86 3.49
N ILE A 186 -20.70 -0.80 2.68
CA ILE A 186 -20.58 0.57 3.21
C ILE A 186 -21.94 1.00 3.77
N ASP A 187 -21.96 1.56 4.98
CA ASP A 187 -23.21 2.08 5.54
C ASP A 187 -23.81 3.21 4.67
N PRO A 188 -25.14 3.39 4.64
CA PRO A 188 -25.78 4.35 3.74
C PRO A 188 -25.29 5.80 3.91
N GLU A 189 -25.01 6.24 5.14
CA GLU A 189 -24.55 7.62 5.40
C GLU A 189 -23.13 7.81 4.88
N SER A 190 -22.22 6.86 5.16
CA SER A 190 -20.85 6.90 4.64
C SER A 190 -20.81 6.82 3.12
N HIS A 191 -21.73 6.07 2.49
CA HIS A 191 -21.81 6.00 1.04
C HIS A 191 -22.24 7.34 0.41
N VAL A 192 -23.26 8.00 0.97
CA VAL A 192 -23.66 9.34 0.49
C VAL A 192 -22.52 10.35 0.70
N ALA A 193 -21.91 10.36 1.89
CA ALA A 193 -20.78 11.24 2.19
C ALA A 193 -19.59 11.03 1.25
N LEU A 194 -19.31 9.78 0.87
CA LEU A 194 -18.25 9.46 -0.10
C LEU A 194 -18.51 10.15 -1.45
N LEU A 195 -19.74 10.06 -1.96
CA LEU A 195 -20.09 10.63 -3.27
C LEU A 195 -20.06 12.16 -3.27
N GLU A 196 -20.53 12.79 -2.20
CA GLU A 196 -20.55 14.25 -2.05
C GLU A 196 -19.14 14.81 -1.82
N CYS A 197 -18.30 14.13 -1.03
CA CYS A 197 -16.97 14.61 -0.65
C CYS A 197 -15.85 14.16 -1.60
N ARG A 198 -16.09 13.29 -2.59
CA ARG A 198 -15.02 12.69 -3.44
C ARG A 198 -14.05 13.69 -4.05
N ALA A 199 -14.52 14.88 -4.43
CA ALA A 199 -13.69 15.93 -5.02
C ALA A 199 -12.64 16.46 -4.04
N ASP A 200 -12.90 16.37 -2.73
CA ASP A 200 -11.99 16.82 -1.68
C ASP A 200 -10.74 15.95 -1.56
N ILE A 201 -10.67 14.80 -2.25
CA ILE A 201 -9.47 13.96 -2.26
C ILE A 201 -8.21 14.74 -2.68
N VAL A 202 -8.37 15.74 -3.55
CA VAL A 202 -7.26 16.60 -4.03
C VAL A 202 -6.66 17.47 -2.92
N LYS A 203 -7.37 17.68 -1.80
CA LYS A 203 -6.86 18.39 -0.61
C LYS A 203 -5.89 17.53 0.21
N SER A 204 -5.88 16.21 0.00
CA SER A 204 -5.01 15.28 0.73
C SER A 204 -3.55 15.40 0.31
N ALA A 205 -2.64 15.05 1.23
CA ALA A 205 -1.22 14.94 0.90
C ALA A 205 -1.00 13.83 -0.15
N PRO A 206 -0.49 14.12 -1.37
CA PRO A 206 -0.41 13.13 -2.44
C PRO A 206 0.40 11.88 -2.10
N ALA A 207 1.45 12.04 -1.30
CA ALA A 207 2.26 10.92 -0.83
C ALA A 207 1.48 9.92 0.04
N ARG A 208 0.50 10.39 0.84
CA ARG A 208 -0.34 9.52 1.67
C ARG A 208 -1.30 8.71 0.79
N VAL A 209 -1.93 9.38 -0.18
CA VAL A 209 -2.84 8.70 -1.12
C VAL A 209 -2.08 7.70 -1.98
N LEU A 210 -0.90 8.07 -2.50
CA LEU A 210 -0.07 7.16 -3.31
C LEU A 210 0.33 5.91 -2.52
N GLU A 211 0.70 6.06 -1.24
CA GLU A 211 1.06 4.91 -0.40
C GLU A 211 -0.15 3.98 -0.15
N GLU A 212 -1.35 4.52 0.03
CA GLU A 212 -2.57 3.70 0.14
C GLU A 212 -2.87 2.95 -1.17
N LEU A 213 -2.70 3.60 -2.33
CA LEU A 213 -2.83 2.94 -3.64
C LEU A 213 -1.81 1.80 -3.81
N LEU A 214 -0.53 2.08 -3.55
CA LEU A 214 0.56 1.10 -3.71
C LEU A 214 0.37 -0.11 -2.80
N ARG A 215 -0.04 0.10 -1.54
CA ARG A 215 -0.35 -0.99 -0.61
C ARG A 215 -1.50 -1.86 -1.10
N MET A 216 -2.47 -1.27 -1.81
CA MET A 216 -3.56 -2.07 -2.39
C MET A 216 -3.15 -2.91 -3.58
N LEU A 217 -2.18 -2.45 -4.37
CA LEU A 217 -1.59 -3.31 -5.40
C LEU A 217 -0.85 -4.53 -4.80
N GLU A 218 -0.40 -4.44 -3.55
CA GLU A 218 0.28 -5.51 -2.80
C GLU A 218 -0.69 -6.37 -1.95
N SER A 219 -2.01 -6.13 -2.06
CA SER A 219 -2.99 -6.66 -1.11
C SER A 219 -3.66 -7.98 -1.53
N GLY A 220 -3.65 -8.30 -2.83
CA GLY A 220 -4.45 -9.39 -3.38
C GLY A 220 -5.92 -9.01 -3.63
N ALA A 221 -6.27 -7.72 -3.57
CA ALA A 221 -7.59 -7.18 -3.90
C ALA A 221 -7.50 -5.92 -4.78
N SER A 222 -6.44 -5.82 -5.58
CA SER A 222 -6.11 -4.66 -6.41
C SER A 222 -7.13 -4.44 -7.52
N ARG A 223 -7.63 -5.50 -8.17
CA ARG A 223 -8.65 -5.40 -9.23
C ARG A 223 -9.92 -4.76 -8.69
N THR A 224 -10.46 -5.32 -7.61
CA THR A 224 -11.69 -4.85 -6.97
C THR A 224 -11.53 -3.41 -6.51
N PHE A 225 -10.38 -3.07 -5.91
CA PHE A 225 -10.11 -1.73 -5.45
C PHE A 225 -10.04 -0.68 -6.57
N ILE A 226 -9.37 -0.98 -7.68
CA ILE A 226 -9.30 -0.07 -8.84
C ILE A 226 -10.68 0.11 -9.47
N ARG A 227 -11.48 -0.97 -9.57
CA ARG A 227 -12.88 -0.89 -10.00
C ARG A 227 -13.68 0.03 -9.08
N LEU A 228 -13.61 -0.16 -7.77
CA LEU A 228 -14.33 0.67 -6.80
C LEU A 228 -13.93 2.15 -6.88
N LEU A 229 -12.65 2.47 -7.07
CA LEU A 229 -12.21 3.85 -7.26
C LEU A 229 -12.81 4.48 -8.53
N SER A 230 -12.94 3.70 -9.60
CA SER A 230 -13.57 4.13 -10.85
C SER A 230 -15.07 4.35 -10.66
N ASP A 231 -15.77 3.35 -10.12
CA ASP A 231 -17.23 3.35 -9.96
C ASP A 231 -17.72 4.51 -9.07
N HIS A 232 -16.93 4.91 -8.07
CA HIS A 232 -17.26 6.04 -7.19
C HIS A 232 -16.74 7.40 -7.71
N GLY A 233 -16.04 7.42 -8.85
CA GLY A 233 -15.51 8.63 -9.48
C GLY A 233 -14.27 9.22 -8.81
N LEU A 234 -13.64 8.50 -7.88
CA LEU A 234 -12.38 8.94 -7.25
C LEU A 234 -11.20 8.83 -8.21
N MET A 235 -11.19 7.85 -9.12
CA MET A 235 -10.12 7.69 -10.11
C MET A 235 -9.94 8.94 -10.97
N TYR A 236 -11.05 9.59 -11.35
CA TYR A 236 -11.04 10.82 -12.13
C TYR A 236 -10.22 11.94 -11.47
N TYR A 237 -10.36 12.15 -10.16
CA TYR A 237 -9.63 13.19 -9.44
C TYR A 237 -8.16 12.83 -9.18
N LEU A 238 -7.83 11.54 -9.16
CA LEU A 238 -6.49 11.05 -8.85
C LEU A 238 -5.61 10.93 -10.10
N VAL A 239 -6.13 10.29 -11.15
CA VAL A 239 -5.44 9.97 -12.40
C VAL A 239 -6.47 10.02 -13.55
N PRO A 240 -6.83 11.23 -14.05
CA PRO A 240 -7.88 11.39 -15.05
C PRO A 240 -7.71 10.49 -16.29
N MET A 241 -6.49 10.44 -16.84
CA MET A 241 -6.18 9.60 -18.00
C MET A 241 -6.47 8.12 -17.76
N LEU A 242 -6.17 7.61 -16.56
CA LEU A 242 -6.45 6.21 -16.23
C LEU A 242 -7.96 6.00 -16.04
N SER A 243 -8.68 6.97 -15.47
CA SER A 243 -10.13 6.95 -15.39
C SER A 243 -10.76 6.80 -16.78
N ASP A 244 -10.38 7.69 -17.71
CA ASP A 244 -10.90 7.68 -19.08
C ASP A 244 -10.57 6.37 -19.82
N PHE A 245 -9.41 5.76 -19.55
CA PHE A 245 -9.04 4.48 -20.15
C PHE A 245 -9.83 3.31 -19.56
N LEU A 246 -10.09 3.30 -18.25
CA LEU A 246 -10.85 2.25 -17.57
C LEU A 246 -12.32 2.19 -17.99
N GLU A 247 -12.88 3.30 -18.47
CA GLU A 247 -14.25 3.38 -19.00
C GLU A 247 -14.41 2.79 -20.42
N LYS A 248 -13.31 2.63 -21.17
CA LYS A 248 -13.31 2.01 -22.50
C LYS A 248 -13.32 0.48 -22.42
N GLU A 249 -13.65 -0.19 -23.53
CA GLU A 249 -13.55 -1.67 -23.61
C GLU A 249 -12.13 -2.20 -23.32
N ASP A 250 -11.11 -1.48 -23.81
CA ASP A 250 -9.69 -1.78 -23.58
C ASP A 250 -9.28 -1.62 -22.10
N GLY A 251 -10.08 -0.91 -21.29
CA GLY A 251 -9.90 -0.79 -19.85
C GLY A 251 -9.91 -2.15 -19.12
N ASN A 252 -10.58 -3.16 -19.70
CA ASN A 252 -10.60 -4.51 -19.14
C ASN A 252 -9.22 -5.16 -19.08
N ASP A 253 -8.28 -4.79 -19.96
CA ASP A 253 -6.92 -5.33 -19.93
C ASP A 253 -6.20 -4.97 -18.63
N VAL A 254 -6.37 -3.73 -18.14
CA VAL A 254 -5.83 -3.32 -16.82
C VAL A 254 -6.39 -4.22 -15.72
N LEU A 255 -7.69 -4.48 -15.74
CA LEU A 255 -8.34 -5.29 -14.72
C LEU A 255 -7.95 -6.77 -14.79
N ASN A 256 -7.68 -7.29 -15.99
CA ASN A 256 -7.14 -8.63 -16.20
C ASN A 256 -5.72 -8.74 -15.63
N PHE A 257 -4.86 -7.75 -15.88
CA PHE A 257 -3.53 -7.70 -15.25
C PHE A 257 -3.60 -7.67 -13.72
N LEU A 258 -4.51 -6.88 -13.16
CA LEU A 258 -4.71 -6.83 -11.71
C LEU A 258 -5.28 -8.13 -11.15
N GLN A 259 -6.10 -8.85 -11.92
CA GLN A 259 -6.56 -10.19 -11.54
C GLN A 259 -5.39 -11.16 -11.39
N GLU A 260 -4.47 -11.18 -12.36
CA GLU A 260 -3.27 -12.03 -12.29
C GLU A 260 -2.38 -11.65 -11.10
N VAL A 261 -2.20 -10.35 -10.87
CA VAL A 261 -1.49 -9.85 -9.68
C VAL A 261 -2.16 -10.36 -8.41
N ASP A 262 -3.49 -10.26 -8.31
CA ASP A 262 -4.22 -10.67 -7.12
C ASP A 262 -4.06 -12.17 -6.86
N MET A 263 -4.15 -13.01 -7.91
CA MET A 263 -3.91 -14.45 -7.80
C MET A 263 -2.48 -14.77 -7.33
N VAL A 264 -1.46 -14.11 -7.90
CA VAL A 264 -0.06 -14.31 -7.50
C VAL A 264 0.19 -13.86 -6.07
N VAL A 265 -0.44 -12.78 -5.60
CA VAL A 265 -0.28 -12.29 -4.23
C VAL A 265 -0.98 -13.19 -3.20
N GLN A 266 -2.10 -13.80 -3.59
CA GLN A 266 -2.84 -14.73 -2.73
C GLN A 266 -2.19 -16.11 -2.63
N ASP A 267 -1.39 -16.50 -3.63
CA ASP A 267 -0.63 -17.76 -3.59
C ASP A 267 0.60 -17.63 -2.68
N PRO A 268 0.67 -18.39 -1.56
CA PRO A 268 1.78 -18.31 -0.62
C PRO A 268 3.10 -18.87 -1.16
N THR A 269 3.09 -19.57 -2.30
CA THR A 269 4.30 -20.13 -2.93
C THR A 269 5.12 -19.06 -3.65
N TYR A 270 4.50 -17.96 -4.04
CA TYR A 270 5.15 -16.87 -4.77
C TYR A 270 5.38 -15.64 -3.88
N PRO A 271 6.54 -14.97 -3.99
CA PRO A 271 6.73 -13.69 -3.32
C PRO A 271 5.85 -12.61 -3.98
N THR A 272 5.33 -11.69 -3.17
CA THR A 272 4.61 -10.51 -3.67
C THR A 272 5.47 -9.75 -4.71
N PRO A 273 4.92 -9.44 -5.90
CA PRO A 273 5.66 -8.69 -6.92
C PRO A 273 6.11 -7.31 -6.43
N GLU A 274 7.27 -6.86 -6.92
CA GLU A 274 7.78 -5.55 -6.54
C GLU A 274 6.92 -4.39 -7.12
N ARG A 275 6.81 -3.28 -6.37
CA ARG A 275 6.04 -2.07 -6.78
C ARG A 275 6.23 -1.62 -8.25
N PRO A 276 7.44 -1.62 -8.84
CA PRO A 276 7.61 -1.29 -10.27
C PRO A 276 6.84 -2.23 -11.22
N ILE A 277 6.76 -3.53 -10.89
CA ILE A 277 5.99 -4.51 -11.68
C ILE A 277 4.50 -4.23 -11.54
N LEU A 278 4.03 -4.01 -10.32
CA LEU A 278 2.62 -3.71 -10.03
C LEU A 278 2.13 -2.45 -10.76
N LEU A 279 2.95 -1.40 -10.79
CA LEU A 279 2.64 -0.20 -11.58
C LEU A 279 2.70 -0.46 -13.09
N SER A 280 3.61 -1.33 -13.54
CA SER A 280 3.69 -1.71 -14.96
C SER A 280 2.44 -2.47 -15.41
N CYS A 281 1.80 -3.26 -14.53
CA CYS A 281 0.50 -3.89 -14.79
C CYS A 281 -0.61 -2.86 -15.07
N LEU A 282 -0.60 -1.71 -14.37
CA LEU A 282 -1.54 -0.63 -14.61
C LEU A 282 -1.27 0.10 -15.93
N PHE A 283 0.00 0.34 -16.26
CA PHE A 283 0.36 1.28 -17.34
C PHE A 283 0.67 0.61 -18.67
N TYR A 284 0.99 -0.68 -18.67
CA TYR A 284 1.32 -1.41 -19.90
C TYR A 284 0.16 -1.43 -20.91
N PRO A 285 -1.11 -1.67 -20.53
CA PRO A 285 -2.23 -1.60 -21.46
C PRO A 285 -2.33 -0.24 -22.16
N LEU A 286 -2.19 0.87 -21.42
CA LEU A 286 -2.20 2.23 -21.96
C LEU A 286 -1.04 2.47 -22.93
N LEU A 287 0.16 1.96 -22.60
CA LEU A 287 1.31 2.04 -23.50
C LEU A 287 1.08 1.21 -24.77
N SER A 288 0.48 0.03 -24.64
CA SER A 288 0.17 -0.86 -25.76
C SER A 288 -0.80 -0.22 -26.74
N GLU A 289 -1.90 0.35 -26.23
CA GLU A 289 -2.88 1.12 -27.02
C GLU A 289 -2.19 2.29 -27.73
N ARG A 290 -1.39 3.08 -27.00
CA ARG A 290 -0.65 4.23 -27.55
C ARG A 290 0.32 3.85 -28.65
N ILE A 291 1.09 2.78 -28.48
CA ILE A 291 2.03 2.27 -29.50
C ILE A 291 1.27 1.74 -30.72
N HIS A 292 0.16 1.03 -30.49
CA HIS A 292 -0.68 0.52 -31.56
C HIS A 292 -1.22 1.65 -32.43
N HIS A 293 -1.85 2.67 -31.84
CA HIS A 293 -2.40 3.80 -32.59
C HIS A 293 -1.35 4.68 -33.26
N ARG A 294 -0.23 4.98 -32.60
CA ARG A 294 0.78 5.91 -33.16
C ARG A 294 1.63 5.29 -34.26
N TYR A 295 1.93 4.00 -34.16
CA TYR A 295 2.89 3.35 -35.05
C TYR A 295 2.25 2.20 -35.83
N LEU A 296 1.68 1.21 -35.16
CA LEU A 296 1.28 -0.05 -35.79
C LEU A 296 0.11 0.12 -36.77
N GLN A 297 -0.89 0.95 -36.45
CA GLN A 297 -2.00 1.27 -37.36
C GLN A 297 -1.53 2.02 -38.62
N ARG A 298 -0.36 2.65 -38.56
CA ARG A 298 0.26 3.35 -39.71
C ARG A 298 1.30 2.47 -40.41
N GLU A 299 1.32 1.17 -40.13
CA GLU A 299 2.29 0.18 -40.61
C GLU A 299 3.75 0.51 -40.26
N GLN A 300 3.96 1.37 -39.25
CA GLN A 300 5.28 1.74 -38.75
C GLN A 300 5.67 0.87 -37.57
N THR A 301 6.95 0.48 -37.50
CA THR A 301 7.50 -0.22 -36.35
C THR A 301 8.29 0.76 -35.50
N PRO A 302 7.91 1.02 -34.24
CA PRO A 302 8.68 1.92 -33.39
C PRO A 302 10.04 1.29 -33.06
N HIS A 303 11.10 2.08 -33.14
CA HIS A 303 12.39 1.64 -32.58
C HIS A 303 12.38 1.78 -31.05
N LEU A 304 13.29 1.09 -30.35
CA LEU A 304 13.28 1.04 -28.88
C LEU A 304 13.34 2.43 -28.22
N GLY A 305 14.11 3.37 -28.78
CA GLY A 305 14.15 4.76 -28.30
C GLY A 305 12.79 5.50 -28.37
N GLN A 306 11.97 5.24 -29.39
CA GLN A 306 10.62 5.78 -29.49
C GLN A 306 9.73 5.18 -28.41
N VAL A 307 9.79 3.86 -28.20
CA VAL A 307 9.05 3.20 -27.12
C VAL A 307 9.42 3.75 -25.75
N GLN A 308 10.72 3.98 -25.49
CA GLN A 308 11.19 4.60 -24.25
C GLN A 308 10.64 6.02 -24.06
N MET A 309 10.58 6.80 -25.13
CA MET A 309 10.00 8.15 -25.11
C MET A 309 8.49 8.10 -24.84
N GLU A 310 7.75 7.20 -25.50
CA GLU A 310 6.31 7.04 -25.27
C GLU A 310 6.00 6.57 -23.84
N ALA A 311 6.78 5.63 -23.31
CA ALA A 311 6.65 5.16 -21.93
C ALA A 311 6.90 6.30 -20.92
N ARG A 312 7.92 7.13 -21.16
CA ARG A 312 8.20 8.30 -20.33
C ARG A 312 7.06 9.31 -20.39
N ASN A 313 6.62 9.68 -21.59
CA ASN A 313 5.54 10.64 -21.80
C ASN A 313 4.24 10.16 -21.14
N LEU A 314 3.92 8.86 -21.28
CA LEU A 314 2.77 8.25 -20.62
C LEU A 314 2.84 8.43 -19.10
N ILE A 315 3.99 8.13 -18.49
CA ILE A 315 4.15 8.30 -17.03
C ILE A 315 4.10 9.78 -16.64
N ASP A 316 4.66 10.68 -17.44
CA ASP A 316 4.54 12.12 -17.19
C ASP A 316 3.07 12.57 -17.19
N GLU A 317 2.29 12.15 -18.18
CA GLU A 317 0.89 12.52 -18.32
C GLU A 317 0.01 11.87 -17.22
N LEU A 318 0.24 10.59 -16.88
CA LEU A 318 -0.49 9.89 -15.81
C LEU A 318 -0.30 10.54 -14.44
N PHE A 319 0.91 11.04 -14.16
CA PHE A 319 1.25 11.65 -12.89
C PHE A 319 1.21 13.18 -12.95
N GLN A 320 0.71 13.76 -14.04
CA GLN A 320 0.52 15.20 -14.15
C GLN A 320 -0.69 15.61 -13.27
N GLY A 321 -0.45 16.46 -12.27
CA GLY A 321 -1.51 17.06 -11.46
C GLY A 321 -1.42 16.70 -9.98
N PHE A 322 -1.73 15.46 -9.62
CA PHE A 322 -1.87 15.07 -8.21
C PHE A 322 -0.66 14.32 -7.64
N PHE A 323 -0.20 13.25 -8.28
CA PHE A 323 0.84 12.38 -7.72
C PHE A 323 2.27 12.75 -8.12
N ILE A 324 3.23 12.49 -7.23
CA ILE A 324 4.66 12.55 -7.53
C ILE A 324 5.26 11.19 -7.25
N LEU A 325 5.67 10.48 -8.30
CA LEU A 325 6.31 9.18 -8.17
C LEU A 325 7.79 9.32 -7.76
N PRO A 326 8.29 8.56 -6.77
CA PRO A 326 9.70 8.56 -6.42
C PRO A 326 10.59 8.24 -7.63
N ARG A 327 11.66 9.02 -7.83
CA ARG A 327 12.52 8.92 -9.02
C ARG A 327 12.99 7.50 -9.33
N ARG A 328 13.36 6.72 -8.31
CA ARG A 328 13.79 5.32 -8.49
C ARG A 328 12.66 4.46 -9.07
N LEU A 329 11.47 4.57 -8.49
CA LEU A 329 10.30 3.81 -8.91
C LEU A 329 9.93 4.15 -10.36
N ARG A 330 9.94 5.45 -10.69
CA ARG A 330 9.72 5.94 -12.06
C ARG A 330 10.69 5.32 -13.08
N VAL A 331 12.00 5.39 -12.81
CA VAL A 331 13.02 4.85 -13.72
C VAL A 331 12.81 3.34 -13.94
N SER A 332 12.52 2.59 -12.88
CA SER A 332 12.28 1.15 -12.99
C SER A 332 11.02 0.82 -13.79
N VAL A 333 9.93 1.59 -13.64
CA VAL A 333 8.71 1.40 -14.46
C VAL A 333 8.98 1.73 -15.93
N GLU A 334 9.64 2.86 -16.24
CA GLU A 334 10.05 3.21 -17.62
C GLU A 334 10.90 2.09 -18.27
N ALA A 335 11.83 1.51 -17.49
CA ALA A 335 12.67 0.41 -17.93
C ALA A 335 11.87 -0.87 -18.19
N ILE A 336 10.99 -1.28 -17.27
CA ILE A 336 10.15 -2.48 -17.41
C ILE A 336 9.27 -2.38 -18.65
N LEU A 337 8.56 -1.26 -18.81
CA LEU A 337 7.65 -1.02 -19.92
C LEU A 337 8.38 -1.05 -21.26
N SER A 338 9.50 -0.33 -21.39
CA SER A 338 10.27 -0.30 -22.64
C SER A 338 10.93 -1.64 -22.96
N ASN A 339 11.42 -2.37 -21.95
CA ASN A 339 12.00 -3.69 -22.13
C ASN A 339 10.98 -4.72 -22.63
N GLN A 340 9.67 -4.54 -22.43
CA GLN A 340 8.66 -5.43 -23.01
C GLN A 340 8.76 -5.48 -24.55
N TYR A 341 8.96 -4.34 -25.20
CA TYR A 341 9.11 -4.28 -26.66
C TYR A 341 10.48 -4.75 -27.15
N ARG A 342 11.45 -4.89 -26.25
CA ARG A 342 12.72 -5.57 -26.54
C ARG A 342 12.61 -7.08 -26.40
N LEU A 343 11.93 -7.54 -25.34
CA LEU A 343 11.72 -8.95 -25.05
C LEU A 343 10.78 -9.60 -26.07
N THR A 344 9.76 -8.84 -26.48
CA THR A 344 8.70 -9.21 -27.42
C THR A 344 8.69 -8.23 -28.61
N PRO A 345 9.72 -8.27 -29.49
CA PRO A 345 9.83 -7.31 -30.58
C PRO A 345 8.70 -7.49 -31.60
N VAL A 346 8.09 -6.37 -31.98
CA VAL A 346 6.97 -6.31 -32.94
C VAL A 346 7.34 -6.97 -34.29
N ARG A 347 8.57 -6.76 -34.76
CA ARG A 347 9.13 -7.48 -35.92
C ARG A 347 10.16 -8.50 -35.47
N LYS A 348 9.97 -9.76 -35.88
CA LYS A 348 10.94 -10.84 -35.65
C LYS A 348 12.12 -10.70 -36.62
N HIS A 349 13.29 -10.31 -36.12
CA HIS A 349 14.52 -10.44 -36.89
C HIS A 349 14.97 -11.91 -36.89
N LYS A 350 15.01 -12.55 -38.08
CA LYS A 350 15.62 -13.88 -38.23
C LYS A 350 17.11 -13.77 -37.82
N ASN A 351 17.57 -14.67 -36.94
CA ASN A 351 18.97 -14.87 -36.52
C ASN A 351 19.64 -13.79 -35.64
N GLN A 352 18.90 -12.94 -34.91
CA GLN A 352 19.54 -12.03 -33.96
C GLN A 352 19.91 -12.75 -32.65
N ARG A 353 21.21 -12.81 -32.31
CA ARG A 353 21.66 -13.34 -31.01
C ARG A 353 21.04 -12.50 -29.88
N LYS A 354 20.33 -13.16 -28.96
CA LYS A 354 19.75 -12.53 -27.76
C LYS A 354 20.87 -11.99 -26.87
N ARG A 355 21.08 -10.67 -26.89
CA ARG A 355 22.02 -10.00 -26.00
C ARG A 355 21.26 -9.52 -24.77
N ILE A 356 21.67 -10.01 -23.60
CA ILE A 356 21.14 -9.55 -22.32
C ILE A 356 21.46 -8.05 -22.15
N PRO A 357 20.46 -7.20 -21.86
CA PRO A 357 20.71 -5.81 -21.54
C PRO A 357 21.62 -5.66 -20.32
N ARG A 358 22.43 -4.59 -20.29
CA ARG A 358 23.08 -4.13 -19.06
C ARG A 358 22.15 -3.21 -18.26
N ASP A 359 20.88 -3.61 -18.18
CA ASP A 359 19.85 -2.90 -17.44
C ASP A 359 19.67 -3.59 -16.08
N PRO A 360 19.84 -2.87 -14.96
CA PRO A 360 19.67 -3.48 -13.64
C PRO A 360 18.24 -3.96 -13.38
N ASP A 361 17.22 -3.38 -14.05
CA ASP A 361 15.81 -3.74 -13.92
C ASP A 361 15.36 -4.79 -14.97
N PHE A 362 16.30 -5.40 -15.70
CA PHE A 362 15.98 -6.46 -16.66
C PHE A 362 15.35 -7.69 -15.99
N GLY A 363 15.81 -8.05 -14.79
CA GLY A 363 15.20 -9.13 -14.00
C GLY A 363 13.73 -8.85 -13.69
N LEU A 364 13.39 -7.61 -13.32
CA LEU A 364 11.99 -7.19 -13.11
C LEU A 364 11.20 -7.23 -14.42
N SER A 365 11.83 -6.88 -15.55
CA SER A 365 11.21 -6.93 -16.87
C SER A 365 10.83 -8.36 -17.29
N LEU A 366 11.64 -9.36 -16.92
CA LEU A 366 11.33 -10.77 -17.14
C LEU A 366 10.23 -11.28 -16.20
N LYS A 367 10.22 -10.85 -14.94
CA LYS A 367 9.11 -11.15 -14.02
C LYS A 367 7.79 -10.57 -14.53
N PHE A 368 7.80 -9.33 -15.03
CA PHE A 368 6.62 -8.74 -15.66
C PHE A 368 6.21 -9.49 -16.94
N LEU A 369 7.17 -9.95 -17.76
CA LEU A 369 6.87 -10.80 -18.92
C LEU A 369 6.18 -12.11 -18.51
N ALA A 370 6.56 -12.70 -17.36
CA ALA A 370 5.91 -13.90 -16.83
C ALA A 370 4.44 -13.65 -16.44
N LEU A 371 4.13 -12.50 -15.85
CA LEU A 371 2.74 -12.10 -15.61
C LEU A 371 1.98 -11.91 -16.93
N ARG A 372 2.62 -11.25 -17.91
CA ARG A 372 2.03 -11.07 -19.25
C ARG A 372 1.75 -12.39 -19.96
N SER A 373 2.60 -13.40 -19.81
CA SER A 373 2.39 -14.70 -20.47
C SER A 373 1.21 -15.48 -19.92
N CYS A 374 0.72 -15.17 -18.71
CA CYS A 374 -0.54 -15.71 -18.19
C CYS A 374 -1.75 -15.21 -19.01
N LEU A 375 -1.72 -13.95 -19.45
CA LEU A 375 -2.77 -13.33 -20.27
C LEU A 375 -2.58 -13.55 -21.77
N GLU A 376 -1.33 -13.66 -22.21
CA GLU A 376 -0.94 -13.82 -23.61
C GLU A 376 -0.19 -15.16 -23.79
N PRO A 377 -0.88 -16.29 -24.02
CA PRO A 377 -0.25 -17.62 -24.08
C PRO A 377 0.88 -17.74 -25.13
N GLY A 378 0.83 -16.93 -26.19
CA GLY A 378 1.88 -16.86 -27.21
C GLY A 378 3.24 -16.39 -26.70
N LEU A 379 3.31 -15.80 -25.51
CA LEU A 379 4.54 -15.33 -24.89
C LEU A 379 5.29 -16.40 -24.09
N GLN A 380 4.65 -17.53 -23.76
CA GLN A 380 5.23 -18.56 -22.89
C GLN A 380 6.57 -19.08 -23.43
N LYS A 381 6.62 -19.40 -24.73
CA LYS A 381 7.86 -19.84 -25.39
C LYS A 381 8.94 -18.76 -25.39
N ILE A 382 8.54 -17.49 -25.54
CA ILE A 382 9.47 -16.36 -25.55
C ILE A 382 10.09 -16.18 -24.16
N LEU A 383 9.28 -16.31 -23.10
CA LEU A 383 9.72 -16.27 -21.71
C LEU A 383 10.74 -17.37 -21.41
N GLU A 384 10.41 -18.62 -21.73
CA GLU A 384 11.30 -19.77 -21.51
C GLU A 384 12.66 -19.59 -22.20
N ASP A 385 12.67 -19.11 -23.44
CA ASP A 385 13.91 -18.86 -24.15
C ASP A 385 14.75 -17.76 -23.49
N TRP A 386 14.11 -16.72 -22.93
CA TRP A 386 14.80 -15.65 -22.22
C TRP A 386 15.33 -16.09 -20.85
N GLN A 387 14.56 -16.93 -20.14
CA GLN A 387 15.00 -17.54 -18.88
C GLN A 387 16.23 -18.44 -19.11
N LYS A 388 16.19 -19.33 -20.12
CA LYS A 388 17.34 -20.15 -20.51
C LYS A 388 18.57 -19.31 -20.91
N ALA A 389 18.37 -18.19 -21.61
CA ALA A 389 19.47 -17.31 -21.98
C ALA A 389 20.13 -16.62 -20.77
N MET A 390 19.39 -16.51 -19.66
CA MET A 390 19.78 -15.88 -18.39
C MET A 390 20.43 -16.85 -17.40
N GLU A 391 20.10 -18.15 -17.47
CA GLU A 391 20.70 -19.19 -16.63
C GLU A 391 22.24 -19.11 -16.66
N GLY A 392 22.85 -18.99 -15.47
CA GLY A 392 24.30 -18.90 -15.29
C GLY A 392 24.93 -17.50 -15.48
N LYS A 393 24.15 -16.42 -15.61
CA LYS A 393 24.68 -15.04 -15.73
C LYS A 393 24.21 -14.14 -14.60
N GLU A 394 25.15 -13.47 -13.93
CA GLU A 394 24.85 -12.47 -12.91
C GLU A 394 24.20 -11.23 -13.55
N LEU A 395 23.09 -10.77 -12.96
CA LEU A 395 22.49 -9.48 -13.28
C LEU A 395 23.44 -8.35 -12.87
N PRO A 396 23.51 -7.24 -13.63
CA PRO A 396 24.23 -6.06 -13.17
C PRO A 396 23.57 -5.55 -11.88
N GLU A 397 24.30 -5.57 -10.76
CA GLU A 397 23.84 -4.96 -9.52
C GLU A 397 23.57 -3.46 -9.74
N HIS A 398 22.50 -2.95 -9.14
CA HIS A 398 22.29 -1.50 -9.07
C HIS A 398 23.54 -0.84 -8.46
N PRO A 399 24.03 0.29 -9.00
CA PRO A 399 25.10 1.02 -8.37
C PRO A 399 24.66 1.40 -6.96
N LYS A 400 25.33 0.82 -5.95
CA LYS A 400 25.19 1.22 -4.54
C LYS A 400 25.38 2.74 -4.50
N GLY A 401 24.50 3.43 -3.76
CA GLY A 401 24.41 4.90 -3.67
C GLY A 401 25.77 5.59 -3.48
N PRO A 402 25.83 6.93 -3.64
CA PRO A 402 27.08 7.66 -3.91
C PRO A 402 28.21 7.17 -3.01
N ARG A 403 29.20 6.49 -3.62
CA ARG A 403 30.43 6.07 -2.94
C ARG A 403 30.96 7.31 -2.23
N ARG A 404 31.01 7.28 -0.89
CA ARG A 404 31.69 8.31 -0.09
C ARG A 404 33.02 8.60 -0.78
N ARG A 405 33.19 9.80 -1.33
CA ARG A 405 34.46 10.24 -1.91
C ARG A 405 35.50 10.04 -0.82
N ARG A 406 36.42 9.07 -1.03
CA ARG A 406 37.60 8.94 -0.18
C ARG A 406 38.31 10.29 -0.22
N SER A 407 38.32 11.00 0.90
CA SER A 407 39.07 12.25 1.04
C SER A 407 40.52 11.98 0.70
N ARG A 408 41.03 12.64 -0.35
CA ARG A 408 42.47 12.65 -0.63
C ARG A 408 43.19 13.22 0.60
N PRO A 409 44.31 12.63 1.05
CA PRO A 409 45.09 13.21 2.14
C PRO A 409 45.60 14.58 1.70
N ARG A 410 45.32 15.63 2.48
CA ARG A 410 45.94 16.95 2.32
C ARG A 410 47.46 16.76 2.51
N ARG A 411 48.25 17.02 1.47
CA ARG A 411 49.70 17.22 1.59
C ARG A 411 49.92 18.34 2.61
N LYS A 412 50.64 18.05 3.70
CA LYS A 412 51.22 19.07 4.58
C LYS A 412 52.12 19.95 3.72
N ARG A 413 51.84 21.26 3.69
CA ARG A 413 52.84 22.25 3.27
C ARG A 413 53.91 22.26 4.36
N ALA A 414 55.18 22.18 3.94
CA ALA A 414 56.31 22.43 4.82
C ALA A 414 56.31 23.93 5.15
N ASP A 415 56.40 24.23 6.43
CA ASP A 415 56.65 25.58 6.93
C ASP A 415 58.11 25.95 6.60
N GLY A 416 58.26 27.14 6.01
CA GLY A 416 59.49 27.91 5.96
C GLY A 416 59.24 29.24 6.66
#